data_AF-A0A5C7GIZ1-F1
#
_entry.id   AF-A0A5C7GIZ1-F1
#
_cell.length_a   1.000
_cell.length_b   1.000
_cell.length_c   1.000
_cell.angle_alpha   90.00
_cell.angle_beta   90.00
_cell.angle_gamma   90.00
#
_symmetry.space_group_name_H-M   'P 1'
#
loop_
_entity.id
_entity.type
_entity.pdbx_description
1 polymer ?
#
loop_
_entity_poly.entity_id
_entity_poly.type
_entity_poly.pdbx_seq_one_letter_code
_entity_poly.pdbx_strand_id
1 'polypeptide(L)'
;MIHLYNQPMKKLLLLLFIAPVIMFGQKEKIINVNDITQINGIFYFKLDSTLVSGKVTGKVSEWYENGQLKKQGTFKDGKAVGITEIWYENGPLRTHGRFKNGNKDGLWKEWYENGQLMAKATFEDGNLDGLNKEWYENGQLKSNGRLKNGKKDGVWKKWYKKNGQLMAKATFEDGNLDGFIKEWYENGQLKLERRFLDGKMEGFPRFWDEDGRVISEKTYKDVQQIKRDLPQTIACYKKDEIPILVNKFNYSGHHYKYIKKSVSWDVAKQLAEKEGGYLAVFETLEEMNYVTAASRKKSTYWVGISDSQKEGNWIWVNGKMINNNMLGYLENGNDLDNRDYGHIMLQRGLMSRHISGGLPKGWKGQMCVSGYLIEFDSID
;
A
#
# COMPACT_ATOMS: atom_id res chain seq x y z
N MET A 1 32.18 -27.63 -100.57
CA MET A 1 32.59 -26.22 -100.57
C MET A 1 31.69 -25.45 -99.63
N ILE A 2 32.29 -24.88 -98.58
CA ILE A 2 32.03 -23.55 -97.99
C ILE A 2 30.55 -23.07 -98.03
N HIS A 3 29.83 -23.12 -96.90
CA HIS A 3 29.68 -22.02 -95.92
C HIS A 3 28.70 -20.93 -96.35
N LEU A 4 27.53 -20.85 -95.71
CA LEU A 4 27.20 -19.84 -94.70
C LEU A 4 25.70 -19.80 -94.40
N TYR A 5 25.43 -19.88 -93.10
CA TYR A 5 24.16 -19.73 -92.42
C TYR A 5 24.22 -18.37 -91.70
N ASN A 6 23.18 -17.53 -91.81
CA ASN A 6 22.76 -16.59 -90.75
C ASN A 6 21.42 -15.89 -91.08
N GLN A 7 20.33 -16.41 -90.48
CA GLN A 7 19.36 -15.77 -89.55
C GLN A 7 18.97 -14.28 -89.76
N PRO A 8 17.70 -13.85 -89.49
CA PRO A 8 17.14 -13.95 -88.14
C PRO A 8 15.63 -14.27 -87.95
N MET A 9 15.40 -14.95 -86.81
CA MET A 9 14.38 -14.73 -85.78
C MET A 9 12.90 -15.06 -86.07
N LYS A 10 12.45 -16.19 -85.49
CA LYS A 10 11.11 -16.33 -84.89
C LYS A 10 11.23 -16.81 -83.44
N LYS A 11 10.43 -16.14 -82.60
CA LYS A 11 10.34 -16.20 -81.14
C LYS A 11 10.28 -17.63 -80.59
N LEU A 12 11.18 -17.97 -79.66
CA LEU A 12 11.10 -19.17 -78.85
C LEU A 12 10.38 -18.85 -77.54
N LEU A 13 9.15 -19.34 -77.40
CA LEU A 13 8.39 -19.36 -76.16
C LEU A 13 8.89 -20.58 -75.34
N LEU A 14 9.77 -20.37 -74.36
CA LEU A 14 10.18 -21.44 -73.44
C LEU A 14 9.37 -21.30 -72.15
N LEU A 15 8.29 -22.09 -72.04
CA LEU A 15 7.54 -22.33 -70.81
C LEU A 15 8.43 -23.14 -69.84
N LEU A 16 9.13 -22.47 -68.93
CA LEU A 16 9.72 -23.10 -67.76
C LEU A 16 8.61 -23.34 -66.74
N PHE A 17 8.17 -24.59 -66.65
CA PHE A 17 7.36 -25.10 -65.54
C PHE A 17 8.15 -24.92 -64.23
N ILE A 18 7.86 -23.87 -63.47
CA ILE A 18 8.20 -23.79 -62.06
C ILE A 18 7.23 -24.73 -61.35
N ALA A 19 7.65 -25.98 -61.11
CA ALA A 19 6.93 -26.85 -60.19
C ALA A 19 6.93 -26.17 -58.80
N PRO A 20 5.77 -25.91 -58.19
CA PRO A 20 5.74 -25.38 -56.84
C PRO A 20 6.33 -26.47 -55.92
N VAL A 21 7.49 -26.18 -55.32
CA VAL A 21 7.94 -26.90 -54.14
C VAL A 21 6.91 -26.59 -53.07
N ILE A 22 5.91 -27.46 -52.94
CA ILE A 22 4.96 -27.42 -51.84
C ILE A 22 5.79 -27.75 -50.60
N MET A 23 6.26 -26.70 -49.91
CA MET A 23 6.75 -26.84 -48.55
C MET A 23 5.56 -27.28 -47.70
N PHE A 24 5.44 -28.59 -47.49
CA PHE A 24 4.60 -29.14 -46.45
C PHE A 24 5.17 -28.62 -45.12
N GLY A 25 4.60 -27.53 -44.62
CA GLY A 25 4.83 -27.10 -43.25
C GLY A 25 4.35 -28.22 -42.33
N GLN A 26 5.27 -29.00 -41.77
CA GLN A 26 4.93 -29.87 -40.66
C GLN A 26 4.38 -28.97 -39.55
N LYS A 27 3.11 -29.20 -39.18
CA LYS A 27 2.50 -28.55 -38.03
C LYS A 27 3.37 -28.89 -36.82
N GLU A 28 4.06 -27.89 -36.25
CA GLU A 28 4.92 -28.11 -35.08
C GLU A 28 4.13 -28.84 -34.00
N LYS A 29 4.59 -30.03 -33.61
CA LYS A 29 3.96 -30.80 -32.55
C LYS A 29 4.13 -30.04 -31.23
N ILE A 30 3.01 -29.66 -30.63
CA ILE A 30 3.00 -29.02 -29.30
C ILE A 30 3.12 -30.12 -28.24
N ILE A 31 4.06 -29.96 -27.32
CA ILE A 31 4.34 -30.88 -26.22
C ILE A 31 3.55 -30.41 -24.99
N ASN A 32 2.83 -31.29 -24.30
CA ASN A 32 2.16 -30.93 -23.06
C ASN A 32 3.16 -30.92 -21.89
N VAL A 33 3.07 -29.93 -21.00
CA VAL A 33 3.95 -29.85 -19.81
C VAL A 33 3.83 -31.07 -18.91
N ASN A 34 2.67 -31.74 -18.89
CA ASN A 34 2.44 -32.93 -18.08
C ASN A 34 3.28 -34.13 -18.59
N ASP A 35 3.68 -34.11 -19.85
CA ASP A 35 4.47 -35.17 -20.51
C ASP A 35 5.98 -34.99 -20.29
N ILE A 36 6.41 -34.02 -19.49
CA ILE A 36 7.84 -33.75 -19.24
C ILE A 36 8.14 -33.67 -17.73
N THR A 37 9.39 -33.95 -17.37
CA THR A 37 9.91 -33.80 -15.99
C THR A 37 11.27 -33.12 -16.00
N GLN A 38 11.64 -32.51 -14.88
CA GLN A 38 12.92 -31.81 -14.73
C GLN A 38 13.86 -32.61 -13.82
N ILE A 39 15.08 -32.86 -14.29
CA ILE A 39 16.15 -33.52 -13.54
C ILE A 39 17.40 -32.64 -13.65
N ASN A 40 17.91 -32.16 -12.51
CA ASN A 40 19.10 -31.30 -12.44
C ASN A 40 19.05 -30.09 -13.39
N GLY A 41 17.89 -29.43 -13.49
CA GLY A 41 17.71 -28.26 -14.36
C GLY A 41 17.43 -28.56 -15.83
N ILE A 42 17.49 -29.83 -16.26
CA ILE A 42 17.25 -30.27 -17.64
C ILE A 42 15.89 -30.97 -17.74
N PHE A 43 15.12 -30.63 -18.77
CA PHE A 43 13.80 -31.22 -19.05
C PHE A 43 13.89 -32.42 -19.99
N TYR A 44 13.21 -33.49 -19.62
CA TYR A 44 13.12 -34.76 -20.34
C TYR A 44 11.65 -35.16 -20.54
N PHE A 45 11.35 -35.87 -21.62
CA PHE A 45 10.01 -36.46 -21.80
C PHE A 45 9.79 -37.61 -20.82
N LYS A 46 8.63 -37.68 -20.18
CA LYS A 46 8.21 -38.82 -19.35
C LYS A 46 7.81 -39.99 -20.26
N LEU A 47 8.22 -41.20 -19.89
CA LEU A 47 7.71 -42.45 -20.47
C LEU A 47 6.71 -43.12 -19.52
N ASP A 48 7.01 -43.12 -18.23
CA ASP A 48 6.12 -43.53 -17.14
C ASP A 48 6.40 -42.72 -15.85
N SER A 49 5.95 -43.19 -14.68
CA SER A 49 6.14 -42.50 -13.40
C SER A 49 7.59 -42.42 -12.93
N THR A 50 8.48 -43.27 -13.44
CA THR A 50 9.88 -43.42 -13.02
C THR A 50 10.88 -43.26 -14.17
N LEU A 51 10.45 -43.48 -15.41
CA LEU A 51 11.29 -43.50 -16.60
C LEU A 51 11.12 -42.23 -17.45
N VAL A 52 12.24 -41.72 -17.95
CA VAL A 52 12.30 -40.59 -18.87
C VAL A 52 12.98 -40.99 -20.19
N SER A 53 12.65 -40.31 -21.28
CA SER A 53 13.36 -40.44 -22.56
C SER A 53 14.22 -39.20 -22.85
N GLY A 54 14.49 -38.92 -24.12
CA GLY A 54 15.39 -37.85 -24.56
C GLY A 54 15.06 -36.46 -24.01
N LYS A 55 16.03 -35.56 -24.14
CA LYS A 55 15.88 -34.15 -23.74
C LYS A 55 14.82 -33.47 -24.60
N VAL A 56 14.05 -32.59 -23.97
CA VAL A 56 12.94 -31.89 -24.65
C VAL A 56 13.50 -30.85 -25.63
N THR A 57 13.11 -30.96 -26.90
CA THR A 57 13.32 -29.93 -27.92
C THR A 57 12.00 -29.66 -28.63
N GLY A 58 11.57 -28.41 -28.66
CA GLY A 58 10.32 -27.99 -29.27
C GLY A 58 9.47 -27.09 -28.38
N LYS A 59 8.25 -26.82 -28.84
CA LYS A 59 7.29 -25.93 -28.18
C LYS A 59 6.50 -26.71 -27.13
N VAL A 60 6.59 -26.28 -25.87
CA VAL A 60 5.87 -26.87 -24.74
C VAL A 60 4.75 -25.93 -24.32
N SER A 61 3.58 -26.48 -23.99
CA SER A 61 2.41 -25.73 -23.54
C SER A 61 1.71 -26.42 -22.38
N GLU A 62 1.05 -25.63 -21.56
CA GLU A 62 0.21 -26.03 -20.44
C GLU A 62 -1.14 -25.32 -20.60
N TRP A 63 -2.23 -25.97 -20.23
CA TRP A 63 -3.59 -25.44 -20.31
C TRP A 63 -4.28 -25.53 -18.95
N TYR A 64 -5.21 -24.61 -18.71
CA TYR A 64 -6.15 -24.68 -17.61
C TYR A 64 -7.22 -25.76 -17.86
N GLU A 65 -7.94 -26.16 -16.81
CA GLU A 65 -9.03 -27.13 -16.92
C GLU A 65 -10.15 -26.65 -17.87
N ASN A 66 -10.36 -25.34 -17.94
CA ASN A 66 -11.30 -24.70 -18.87
C ASN A 66 -10.84 -24.70 -20.35
N GLY A 67 -9.68 -25.28 -20.65
CA GLY A 67 -9.11 -25.36 -22.01
C GLY A 67 -8.33 -24.12 -22.46
N GLN A 68 -8.26 -23.05 -21.66
CA GLN A 68 -7.46 -21.88 -21.99
C GLN A 68 -5.96 -22.15 -21.82
N LEU A 69 -5.13 -21.53 -22.66
CA LEU A 69 -3.68 -21.66 -22.59
C LEU A 69 -3.15 -21.01 -21.30
N LYS A 70 -2.45 -21.77 -20.46
CA LYS A 70 -1.89 -21.32 -19.18
C LYS A 70 -0.45 -20.85 -19.30
N LYS A 71 0.36 -21.60 -20.03
CA LYS A 71 1.80 -21.33 -20.19
C LYS A 71 2.30 -21.90 -21.50
N GLN A 72 3.27 -21.23 -22.10
CA GLN A 72 3.93 -21.68 -23.32
C GLN A 72 5.38 -21.20 -23.36
N GLY A 73 6.26 -22.05 -23.89
CA GLY A 73 7.66 -21.71 -24.13
C GLY A 73 8.35 -22.73 -25.02
N THR A 74 9.54 -22.38 -25.50
CA THR A 74 10.35 -23.27 -26.33
C THR A 74 11.50 -23.87 -25.54
N PHE A 75 11.81 -25.13 -25.80
CA PHE A 75 12.93 -25.85 -25.20
C PHE A 75 13.88 -26.29 -26.31
N LYS A 76 15.18 -26.30 -25.99
CA LYS A 76 16.23 -26.87 -26.82
C LYS A 76 17.17 -27.65 -25.91
N ASP A 77 17.38 -28.93 -26.21
CA ASP A 77 18.23 -29.83 -25.45
C ASP A 77 17.89 -29.82 -23.94
N GLY A 78 16.58 -29.81 -23.65
CA GLY A 78 16.02 -29.82 -22.31
C GLY A 78 16.18 -28.51 -21.55
N LYS A 79 16.64 -27.42 -22.19
CA LYS A 79 16.74 -26.09 -21.58
C LYS A 79 15.75 -25.12 -22.21
N ALA A 80 15.11 -24.28 -21.41
CA ALA A 80 14.23 -23.24 -21.90
C ALA A 80 15.00 -22.22 -22.75
N VAL A 81 14.44 -21.85 -23.90
CA VAL A 81 15.00 -20.89 -24.85
C VAL A 81 13.90 -20.04 -25.48
N GLY A 82 14.24 -18.81 -25.85
CA GLY A 82 13.30 -17.91 -26.53
C GLY A 82 12.21 -17.40 -25.60
N ILE A 83 11.09 -16.97 -26.21
CA ILE A 83 9.99 -16.35 -25.47
C ILE A 83 9.23 -17.40 -24.65
N THR A 84 8.87 -17.01 -23.44
CA THR A 84 7.95 -17.72 -22.56
C THR A 84 6.86 -16.78 -22.12
N GLU A 85 5.64 -17.28 -22.21
CA GLU A 85 4.42 -16.55 -21.89
C GLU A 85 3.58 -17.37 -20.91
N ILE A 86 2.93 -16.67 -19.99
CA ILE A 86 2.00 -17.22 -19.01
C ILE A 86 0.77 -16.33 -19.05
N TRP A 87 -0.42 -16.93 -19.05
CA TRP A 87 -1.69 -16.23 -19.04
C TRP A 87 -2.44 -16.54 -17.76
N TYR A 88 -3.38 -15.68 -17.40
CA TYR A 88 -4.37 -15.94 -16.37
C TYR A 88 -5.47 -16.86 -16.89
N GLU A 89 -6.22 -17.48 -15.98
CA GLU A 89 -7.30 -18.42 -16.33
C GLU A 89 -8.49 -17.76 -17.04
N ASN A 90 -8.61 -16.44 -16.94
CA ASN A 90 -9.57 -15.62 -17.68
C ASN A 90 -9.04 -15.14 -19.04
N GLY A 91 -7.79 -15.45 -19.41
CA GLY A 91 -7.21 -15.22 -20.75
C GLY A 91 -6.15 -14.11 -20.88
N PRO A 92 -6.16 -13.00 -20.12
CA PRO A 92 -5.12 -11.97 -20.17
C PRO A 92 -3.70 -12.51 -19.92
N LEU A 93 -2.72 -11.92 -20.62
CA LEU A 93 -1.31 -12.22 -20.44
C LEU A 93 -0.84 -11.79 -19.04
N ARG A 94 -0.25 -12.72 -18.30
CA ARG A 94 0.26 -12.53 -16.94
C ARG A 94 1.75 -12.26 -16.92
N THR A 95 2.53 -13.00 -17.72
CA THR A 95 3.98 -12.90 -17.75
C THR A 95 4.50 -13.09 -19.16
N HIS A 96 5.51 -12.32 -19.51
CA HIS A 96 6.22 -12.43 -20.77
C HIS A 96 7.69 -12.15 -20.53
N GLY A 97 8.54 -13.02 -21.03
CA GLY A 97 9.97 -12.83 -20.98
C GLY A 97 10.69 -13.84 -21.82
N ARG A 98 12.02 -13.74 -21.84
CA ARG A 98 12.87 -14.65 -22.60
C ARG A 98 13.70 -15.51 -21.67
N PHE A 99 13.91 -16.76 -22.08
CA PHE A 99 14.96 -17.61 -21.55
C PHE A 99 16.10 -17.75 -22.57
N LYS A 100 17.32 -17.87 -22.04
CA LYS A 100 18.52 -18.22 -22.78
C LYS A 100 19.23 -19.33 -21.99
N ASN A 101 19.35 -20.51 -22.60
CA ASN A 101 20.00 -21.68 -22.00
C ASN A 101 19.46 -22.05 -20.60
N GLY A 102 18.15 -21.91 -20.38
CA GLY A 102 17.49 -22.23 -19.12
C GLY A 102 17.43 -21.07 -18.11
N ASN A 103 18.12 -19.96 -18.36
CA ASN A 103 18.15 -18.79 -17.47
C ASN A 103 17.29 -17.65 -18.03
N LYS A 104 16.67 -16.86 -17.14
CA LYS A 104 15.96 -15.64 -17.56
C LYS A 104 16.95 -14.68 -18.21
N ASP A 105 16.54 -14.09 -19.34
CA ASP A 105 17.40 -13.22 -20.14
C ASP A 105 16.58 -12.07 -20.74
N GLY A 106 17.17 -10.88 -20.79
CA GLY A 106 16.56 -9.69 -21.32
C GLY A 106 15.36 -9.19 -20.50
N LEU A 107 14.40 -8.59 -21.20
CA LEU A 107 13.28 -7.90 -20.57
C LEU A 107 12.15 -8.86 -20.17
N TRP A 108 11.80 -8.82 -18.90
CA TRP A 108 10.65 -9.50 -18.32
C TRP A 108 9.57 -8.50 -17.94
N LYS A 109 8.33 -8.84 -18.26
CA LYS A 109 7.13 -8.07 -17.94
C LYS A 109 6.11 -8.96 -17.26
N GLU A 110 5.44 -8.39 -16.27
CA GLU A 110 4.32 -9.01 -15.58
C GLU A 110 3.16 -8.02 -15.55
N TRP A 111 1.93 -8.52 -15.65
CA TRP A 111 0.72 -7.73 -15.66
C TRP A 111 -0.26 -8.25 -14.61
N TYR A 112 -1.11 -7.35 -14.11
CA TYR A 112 -2.28 -7.68 -13.31
C TYR A 112 -3.39 -8.29 -14.18
N GLU A 113 -4.37 -8.94 -13.56
CA GLU A 113 -5.54 -9.52 -14.27
C GLU A 113 -6.35 -8.48 -15.05
N ASN A 114 -6.34 -7.23 -14.60
CA ASN A 114 -6.95 -6.11 -15.31
C ASN A 114 -6.15 -5.62 -16.54
N GLY A 115 -5.06 -6.30 -16.88
CA GLY A 115 -4.20 -5.98 -18.03
C GLY A 115 -3.19 -4.86 -17.80
N GLN A 116 -3.18 -4.22 -16.62
CA GLN A 116 -2.20 -3.19 -16.30
C GLN A 116 -0.85 -3.80 -15.96
N LEU A 117 0.23 -3.12 -16.34
CA LEU A 117 1.59 -3.58 -16.05
C LEU A 117 1.79 -3.62 -14.53
N MET A 118 2.30 -4.74 -14.01
CA MET A 118 2.60 -4.96 -12.60
C MET A 118 4.09 -4.75 -12.34
N ALA A 119 4.94 -5.35 -13.18
CA ALA A 119 6.38 -5.27 -13.04
C ALA A 119 7.09 -5.31 -14.40
N LYS A 120 8.28 -4.72 -14.42
CA LYS A 120 9.19 -4.71 -15.56
C LYS A 120 10.62 -4.78 -15.03
N ALA A 121 11.32 -5.87 -15.33
CA ALA A 121 12.67 -6.12 -14.88
C ALA A 121 13.54 -6.59 -16.05
N THR A 122 14.84 -6.32 -15.98
CA THR A 122 15.81 -6.82 -16.96
C THR A 122 16.67 -7.89 -16.26
N PHE A 123 16.95 -8.97 -16.97
CA PHE A 123 17.76 -10.08 -16.50
C PHE A 123 18.94 -10.33 -17.44
N GLU A 124 20.09 -10.68 -16.88
CA GLU A 124 21.28 -11.11 -17.60
C GLU A 124 21.77 -12.42 -16.97
N ASP A 125 21.78 -13.49 -17.78
CA ASP A 125 22.15 -14.86 -17.37
C ASP A 125 21.47 -15.32 -16.05
N GLY A 126 20.19 -14.96 -15.89
CA GLY A 126 19.36 -15.33 -14.75
C GLY A 126 19.40 -14.36 -13.58
N ASN A 127 20.34 -13.41 -13.58
CA ASN A 127 20.47 -12.39 -12.54
C ASN A 127 19.71 -11.13 -12.92
N LEU A 128 19.08 -10.47 -11.95
CA LEU A 128 18.37 -9.23 -12.19
C LEU A 128 19.40 -8.09 -12.34
N ASP A 129 19.52 -7.55 -13.54
CA ASP A 129 20.48 -6.50 -13.89
C ASP A 129 19.83 -5.48 -14.82
N GLY A 130 19.96 -4.21 -14.49
CA GLY A 130 19.34 -3.10 -15.20
C GLY A 130 18.10 -2.55 -14.52
N LEU A 131 17.18 -2.01 -15.32
CA LEU A 131 16.01 -1.28 -14.82
C LEU A 131 14.99 -2.23 -14.18
N ASN A 132 14.58 -1.88 -12.97
CA ASN A 132 13.47 -2.50 -12.27
C ASN A 132 12.38 -1.46 -12.00
N LYS A 133 11.16 -1.77 -12.42
CA LYS A 133 9.97 -0.92 -12.20
C LYS A 133 8.81 -1.78 -11.75
N GLU A 134 8.05 -1.27 -10.80
CA GLU A 134 6.81 -1.84 -10.33
C GLU A 134 5.72 -0.78 -10.38
N TRP A 135 4.49 -1.22 -10.62
CA TRP A 135 3.30 -0.40 -10.63
C TRP A 135 2.27 -0.98 -9.67
N TYR A 136 1.34 -0.14 -9.24
CA TYR A 136 0.12 -0.57 -8.55
C TYR A 136 -0.93 -1.02 -9.58
N GLU A 137 -1.94 -1.75 -9.11
CA GLU A 137 -3.08 -2.21 -9.91
C GLU A 137 -3.97 -1.08 -10.47
N ASN A 138 -3.74 0.17 -10.06
CA ASN A 138 -4.36 1.35 -10.67
C ASN A 138 -3.48 2.01 -11.75
N GLY A 139 -2.33 1.41 -12.07
CA GLY A 139 -1.42 1.83 -13.13
C GLY A 139 -0.43 2.90 -12.69
N GLN A 140 -0.54 3.39 -11.45
CA GLN A 140 0.43 4.32 -10.90
C GLN A 140 1.75 3.60 -10.61
N LEU A 141 2.86 4.29 -10.86
CA LEU A 141 4.18 3.76 -10.57
C LEU A 141 4.32 3.55 -9.05
N LYS A 142 4.74 2.36 -8.63
CA LYS A 142 4.91 1.98 -7.23
C LYS A 142 6.36 2.16 -6.80
N SER A 143 7.29 1.68 -7.62
CA SER A 143 8.72 1.85 -7.37
C SER A 143 9.53 1.78 -8.65
N ASN A 144 10.71 2.38 -8.63
CA ASN A 144 11.71 2.16 -9.66
C ASN A 144 13.13 2.31 -9.11
N GLY A 145 14.06 1.69 -9.83
CA GLY A 145 15.48 1.81 -9.59
C GLY A 145 16.24 0.95 -10.60
N ARG A 146 17.56 0.90 -10.41
CA ARG A 146 18.44 0.05 -11.19
C ARG A 146 19.10 -0.97 -10.26
N LEU A 147 19.31 -2.16 -10.80
CA LEU A 147 20.24 -3.12 -10.24
C LEU A 147 21.46 -3.24 -11.15
N LYS A 148 22.61 -3.55 -10.55
CA LYS A 148 23.87 -3.86 -11.21
C LYS A 148 24.47 -5.04 -10.49
N ASN A 149 24.77 -6.14 -11.20
CA ASN A 149 25.25 -7.39 -10.60
C ASN A 149 24.36 -7.90 -9.44
N GLY A 150 23.03 -7.79 -9.60
CA GLY A 150 22.06 -8.20 -8.58
C GLY A 150 21.96 -7.28 -7.35
N LYS A 151 22.72 -6.17 -7.29
CA LYS A 151 22.68 -5.20 -6.19
C LYS A 151 22.01 -3.90 -6.62
N LYS A 152 21.38 -3.19 -5.68
CA LYS A 152 20.81 -1.86 -5.95
C LYS A 152 21.90 -0.88 -6.33
N ASP A 153 21.67 -0.12 -7.39
CA ASP A 153 22.61 0.86 -7.91
C ASP A 153 21.88 2.15 -8.33
N GLY A 154 22.45 3.29 -7.98
CA GLY A 154 21.91 4.62 -8.24
C GLY A 154 20.64 4.95 -7.46
N VAL A 155 19.80 5.79 -8.06
CA VAL A 155 18.61 6.36 -7.41
C VAL A 155 17.43 5.39 -7.45
N TRP A 156 16.93 5.07 -6.27
CA TRP A 156 15.68 4.34 -6.07
C TRP A 156 14.58 5.27 -5.59
N LYS A 157 13.37 5.08 -6.12
CA LYS A 157 12.19 5.87 -5.78
C LYS A 157 10.99 4.98 -5.50
N LYS A 158 10.11 5.45 -4.62
CA LYS A 158 8.80 4.86 -4.33
C LYS A 158 7.75 5.95 -4.30
N TRP A 159 6.51 5.62 -4.65
CA TRP A 159 5.39 6.56 -4.68
C TRP A 159 4.19 6.03 -3.91
N TYR A 160 3.30 6.93 -3.51
CA TYR A 160 2.04 6.61 -2.85
C TYR A 160 0.99 6.09 -3.84
N LYS A 161 0.29 5.00 -3.48
CA LYS A 161 -0.78 4.42 -4.31
C LYS A 161 -1.97 5.35 -4.54
N LYS A 162 -2.28 6.24 -3.58
CA LYS A 162 -3.50 7.05 -3.63
C LYS A 162 -3.40 8.20 -4.63
N ASN A 163 -2.28 8.92 -4.62
CA ASN A 163 -2.12 10.17 -5.34
C ASN A 163 -0.88 10.21 -6.26
N GLY A 164 -0.09 9.13 -6.32
CA GLY A 164 1.11 9.05 -7.14
C GLY A 164 2.23 10.02 -6.70
N GLN A 165 2.14 10.64 -5.52
CA GLN A 165 3.21 11.51 -5.01
C GLN A 165 4.42 10.69 -4.56
N LEU A 166 5.61 11.29 -4.64
CA LEU A 166 6.86 10.65 -4.23
C LEU A 166 6.78 10.36 -2.72
N MET A 167 6.95 9.10 -2.34
CA MET A 167 6.94 8.66 -0.95
C MET A 167 8.35 8.59 -0.38
N ALA A 168 9.29 8.06 -1.17
CA ALA A 168 10.67 7.90 -0.73
C ALA A 168 11.64 7.93 -1.91
N LYS A 169 12.87 8.37 -1.63
CA LYS A 169 14.00 8.39 -2.54
C LYS A 169 15.26 8.04 -1.76
N ALA A 170 16.03 7.10 -2.27
CA ALA A 170 17.32 6.73 -1.70
C ALA A 170 18.34 6.54 -2.83
N THR A 171 19.61 6.78 -2.54
CA THR A 171 20.70 6.56 -3.48
C THR A 171 21.56 5.41 -2.98
N PHE A 172 21.96 4.53 -3.88
CA PHE A 172 22.74 3.35 -3.59
C PHE A 172 23.99 3.28 -4.47
N GLU A 173 25.08 2.78 -3.92
CA GLU A 173 26.31 2.45 -4.64
C GLU A 173 26.73 1.03 -4.25
N ASP A 174 26.86 0.16 -5.25
CA ASP A 174 27.20 -1.27 -5.10
C ASP A 174 26.38 -2.01 -4.01
N GLY A 175 25.10 -1.65 -3.90
CA GLY A 175 24.14 -2.22 -2.94
C GLY A 175 24.08 -1.52 -1.59
N ASN A 176 25.04 -0.64 -1.27
CA ASN A 176 25.07 0.11 -0.03
C ASN A 176 24.37 1.46 -0.20
N LEU A 177 23.81 1.99 0.88
CA LEU A 177 23.27 3.35 0.88
C LEU A 177 24.42 4.35 0.82
N ASP A 178 24.39 5.23 -0.18
CA ASP A 178 25.37 6.30 -0.32
C ASP A 178 24.69 7.57 -0.82
N GLY A 179 24.84 8.67 -0.08
CA GLY A 179 24.10 9.92 -0.28
C GLY A 179 22.86 10.05 0.61
N PHE A 180 21.77 10.60 0.07
CA PHE A 180 20.58 10.93 0.87
C PHE A 180 19.47 9.89 0.79
N ILE A 181 18.87 9.59 1.94
CA ILE A 181 17.52 9.05 2.05
C ILE A 181 16.58 10.21 2.36
N LYS A 182 15.53 10.33 1.56
CA LYS A 182 14.45 11.29 1.76
C LYS A 182 13.10 10.56 1.76
N GLU A 183 12.24 10.92 2.69
CA GLU A 183 10.83 10.54 2.71
C GLU A 183 9.97 11.80 2.67
N TRP A 184 8.79 11.68 2.07
CA TRP A 184 7.80 12.76 1.98
C TRP A 184 6.46 12.27 2.50
N TYR A 185 5.62 13.20 2.94
CA TYR A 185 4.22 12.96 3.25
C TYR A 185 3.37 12.84 1.97
N GLU A 186 2.13 12.34 2.09
CA GLU A 186 1.15 12.29 1.00
C GLU A 186 0.71 13.68 0.49
N ASN A 187 1.09 14.77 1.15
CA ASN A 187 0.85 16.12 0.64
C ASN A 187 2.07 16.70 -0.12
N GLY A 188 3.17 15.94 -0.20
CA GLY A 188 4.38 16.30 -0.93
C GLY A 188 5.41 17.05 -0.09
N GLN A 189 5.10 17.37 1.17
CA GLN A 189 6.07 17.95 2.09
C GLN A 189 7.13 16.94 2.47
N LEU A 190 8.37 17.41 2.61
CA LEU A 190 9.47 16.57 3.10
C LEU A 190 9.11 16.13 4.53
N LYS A 191 9.39 14.87 4.86
CA LYS A 191 9.09 14.26 6.17
C LYS A 191 10.36 13.95 6.93
N LEU A 192 11.33 13.38 6.22
CA LEU A 192 12.58 12.90 6.79
C LEU A 192 13.69 13.06 5.76
N GLU A 193 14.86 13.47 6.23
CA GLU A 193 16.09 13.38 5.47
C GLU A 193 17.23 12.83 6.34
N ARG A 194 17.98 11.88 5.79
CA ARG A 194 19.18 11.30 6.39
C ARG A 194 20.29 11.24 5.35
N ARG A 195 21.52 11.51 5.77
CA ARG A 195 22.71 11.35 4.93
C ARG A 195 23.45 10.08 5.31
N PHE A 196 23.94 9.37 4.31
CA PHE A 196 24.78 8.19 4.44
C PHE A 196 26.04 8.38 3.59
N LEU A 197 27.16 7.88 4.10
CA LEU A 197 28.42 7.76 3.39
C LEU A 197 28.94 6.34 3.63
N ASP A 198 29.22 5.59 2.57
CA ASP A 198 29.70 4.20 2.65
C ASP A 198 28.81 3.30 3.53
N GLY A 199 27.49 3.47 3.43
CA GLY A 199 26.51 2.72 4.20
C GLY A 199 26.36 3.14 5.68
N LYS A 200 27.14 4.12 6.16
CA LYS A 200 27.05 4.65 7.53
C LYS A 200 26.32 5.99 7.56
N MET A 201 25.44 6.17 8.55
CA MET A 201 24.73 7.45 8.71
C MET A 201 25.72 8.55 9.09
N GLU A 202 25.68 9.66 8.38
CA GLU A 202 26.50 10.85 8.62
C GLU A 202 25.63 12.00 9.13
N GLY A 203 26.07 12.65 10.21
CA GLY A 203 25.40 13.80 10.79
C GLY A 203 24.07 13.46 11.49
N PHE A 204 23.22 14.48 11.65
CA PHE A 204 21.94 14.35 12.33
C PHE A 204 20.78 14.28 11.32
N PRO A 205 19.79 13.39 11.55
CA PRO A 205 18.58 13.35 10.73
C PRO A 205 17.78 14.66 10.87
N ARG A 206 17.15 15.09 9.77
CA ARG A 206 16.24 16.23 9.75
C ARG A 206 14.80 15.75 9.61
N PHE A 207 13.89 16.33 10.38
CA PHE A 207 12.47 15.98 10.41
C PHE A 207 11.62 17.21 10.18
N TRP A 208 10.48 17.00 9.54
CA TRP A 208 9.49 18.03 9.28
C TRP A 208 8.10 17.50 9.62
N ASP A 209 7.18 18.39 9.96
CA ASP A 209 5.75 18.08 10.09
C ASP A 209 5.02 18.12 8.73
N GLU A 210 3.72 17.82 8.73
CA GLU A 210 2.90 17.84 7.51
C GLU A 210 2.72 19.26 6.93
N ASP A 211 2.99 20.33 7.69
CA ASP A 211 2.95 21.71 7.22
C ASP A 211 4.31 22.20 6.69
N GLY A 212 5.36 21.36 6.76
CA GLY A 212 6.71 21.69 6.32
C GLY A 212 7.56 22.43 7.36
N ARG A 213 7.16 22.47 8.64
CA ARG A 213 7.96 23.03 9.72
C ARG A 213 8.96 22.00 10.23
N VAL A 214 10.19 22.43 10.52
CA VAL A 214 11.23 21.54 11.10
C VAL A 214 10.83 21.17 12.53
N ILE A 215 10.88 19.88 12.86
CA ILE A 215 10.56 19.35 14.20
C ILE A 215 11.73 18.55 14.77
N SER A 216 11.75 18.39 16.10
CA SER A 216 12.79 17.59 16.77
C SER A 216 12.61 16.09 16.55
N GLU A 217 13.67 15.31 16.67
CA GLU A 217 13.60 13.85 16.61
C GLU A 217 12.68 13.26 17.68
N LYS A 218 12.69 13.83 18.90
CA LYS A 218 11.80 13.43 19.99
C LYS A 218 10.35 13.63 19.56
N THR A 219 10.00 14.83 19.11
CA THR A 219 8.65 15.15 18.61
C THR A 219 8.23 14.20 17.50
N TYR A 220 9.11 13.91 16.53
CA TYR A 220 8.83 12.96 15.47
C TYR A 220 8.56 11.54 16.00
N LYS A 221 9.40 11.03 16.91
CA LYS A 221 9.24 9.70 17.53
C LYS A 221 7.96 9.61 18.34
N ASP A 222 7.64 10.63 19.12
CA ASP A 222 6.42 10.71 19.92
C ASP A 222 5.18 10.65 18.99
N VAL A 223 5.16 11.42 17.90
CA VAL A 223 4.08 11.35 16.90
C VAL A 223 3.98 9.98 16.22
N GLN A 224 5.10 9.34 15.87
CA GLN A 224 5.06 7.99 15.30
C GLN A 224 4.60 6.94 16.30
N GLN A 225 5.02 7.06 17.57
CA GLN A 225 4.60 6.19 18.65
C GLN A 225 3.10 6.33 18.89
N ILE A 226 2.57 7.56 18.92
CA ILE A 226 1.12 7.83 18.95
C ILE A 226 0.44 7.17 17.75
N LYS A 227 0.94 7.35 16.52
CA LYS A 227 0.39 6.71 15.30
C LYS A 227 0.44 5.19 15.31
N ARG A 228 1.45 4.60 15.97
CA ARG A 228 1.66 3.16 16.09
C ARG A 228 0.83 2.52 17.21
N ASP A 229 0.68 3.25 18.31
CA ASP A 229 -0.05 2.83 19.51
C ASP A 229 -1.55 3.18 19.42
N LEU A 230 -1.93 4.01 18.44
CA LEU A 230 -3.28 4.11 17.93
C LEU A 230 -3.67 2.71 17.43
N PRO A 231 -4.61 2.01 18.09
CA PRO A 231 -5.13 0.76 17.56
C PRO A 231 -5.72 1.05 16.18
N GLN A 232 -5.47 0.17 15.21
CA GLN A 232 -6.13 0.19 13.90
C GLN A 232 -7.65 -0.10 14.02
N THR A 233 -8.39 0.68 14.79
CA THR A 233 -9.85 0.63 14.87
C THR A 233 -10.45 1.87 14.21
N ILE A 234 -10.14 2.04 12.93
CA ILE A 234 -10.87 2.88 11.96
C ILE A 234 -12.18 2.16 11.59
N ALA A 235 -13.02 1.82 12.58
CA ALA A 235 -14.34 1.30 12.27
C ALA A 235 -15.34 2.44 11.98
N CYS A 236 -15.04 3.67 12.41
CA CYS A 236 -16.00 4.77 12.45
C CYS A 236 -15.48 6.10 11.86
N TYR A 237 -14.16 6.31 11.82
CA TYR A 237 -13.58 7.50 11.20
C TYR A 237 -13.59 7.39 9.67
N LYS A 238 -14.50 8.12 9.03
CA LYS A 238 -14.45 8.35 7.58
C LYS A 238 -13.65 9.62 7.32
N LYS A 239 -12.45 9.48 6.74
CA LYS A 239 -11.50 10.59 6.47
C LYS A 239 -12.17 11.75 5.70
N ASP A 240 -13.07 11.41 4.79
CA ASP A 240 -13.75 12.38 3.92
C ASP A 240 -15.14 12.82 4.45
N GLU A 241 -15.55 12.38 5.65
CA GLU A 241 -16.78 12.84 6.29
C GLU A 241 -16.58 14.22 6.91
N ILE A 242 -17.35 15.20 6.42
CA ILE A 242 -17.31 16.58 6.88
C ILE A 242 -17.94 16.65 8.28
N PRO A 243 -17.22 17.16 9.31
CA PRO A 243 -17.82 17.38 10.62
C PRO A 243 -19.02 18.33 10.51
N ILE A 244 -20.14 17.98 11.13
CA ILE A 244 -21.36 18.78 11.08
C ILE A 244 -21.49 19.58 12.37
N LEU A 245 -21.53 20.91 12.28
CA LEU A 245 -21.87 21.77 13.42
C LEU A 245 -23.34 21.55 13.81
N VAL A 246 -23.57 21.00 15.00
CA VAL A 246 -24.91 20.71 15.54
C VAL A 246 -25.45 21.91 16.31
N ASN A 247 -24.61 22.56 17.11
CA ASN A 247 -24.98 23.70 17.93
C ASN A 247 -23.72 24.50 18.29
N LYS A 248 -23.88 25.82 18.48
CA LYS A 248 -22.84 26.70 19.05
C LYS A 248 -23.48 27.71 20.00
N PHE A 249 -22.84 27.97 21.13
CA PHE A 249 -23.35 28.88 22.14
C PHE A 249 -22.22 29.30 23.09
N ASN A 250 -22.50 30.30 23.91
CA ASN A 250 -21.57 30.84 24.89
C ASN A 250 -22.14 30.61 26.28
N TYR A 251 -21.28 30.28 27.24
CA TYR A 251 -21.65 30.21 28.64
C TYR A 251 -20.45 30.58 29.51
N SER A 252 -20.66 31.46 30.50
CA SER A 252 -19.61 31.90 31.44
C SER A 252 -18.30 32.40 30.81
N GLY A 253 -18.36 33.00 29.62
CA GLY A 253 -17.17 33.49 28.89
C GLY A 253 -16.51 32.45 27.98
N HIS A 254 -16.93 31.19 28.03
CA HIS A 254 -16.47 30.12 27.16
C HIS A 254 -17.36 29.97 25.92
N HIS A 255 -16.76 29.55 24.82
CA HIS A 255 -17.45 29.28 23.56
C HIS A 255 -17.48 27.78 23.29
N TYR A 256 -18.66 27.23 23.04
CA TYR A 256 -18.83 25.80 22.80
C TYR A 256 -19.33 25.50 21.40
N LYS A 257 -18.81 24.44 20.79
CA LYS A 257 -19.32 23.87 19.54
C LYS A 257 -19.59 22.38 19.70
N TYR A 258 -20.83 21.97 19.43
CA TYR A 258 -21.19 20.57 19.26
C TYR A 258 -20.90 20.14 17.83
N ILE A 259 -19.97 19.21 17.65
CA ILE A 259 -19.63 18.68 16.34
C ILE A 259 -20.10 17.23 16.24
N LYS A 260 -20.94 16.93 15.24
CA LYS A 260 -21.32 15.57 14.89
C LYS A 260 -20.34 15.01 13.89
N LYS A 261 -19.55 14.04 14.34
CA LYS A 261 -18.65 13.20 13.55
C LYS A 261 -18.25 11.98 14.38
N SER A 262 -18.47 10.78 13.86
CA SER A 262 -18.21 9.56 14.63
C SER A 262 -16.71 9.26 14.68
N VAL A 263 -16.09 9.51 15.83
CA VAL A 263 -14.64 9.40 16.01
C VAL A 263 -14.30 8.87 17.41
N SER A 264 -13.07 8.36 17.57
CA SER A 264 -12.54 8.05 18.90
C SER A 264 -12.16 9.33 19.66
N TRP A 265 -11.93 9.22 20.97
CA TRP A 265 -11.61 10.36 21.81
C TRP A 265 -10.31 11.06 21.38
N ASP A 266 -9.25 10.30 21.06
CA ASP A 266 -7.98 10.88 20.61
C ASP A 266 -8.12 11.66 19.30
N VAL A 267 -8.92 11.13 18.37
CA VAL A 267 -9.20 11.81 17.10
C VAL A 267 -10.04 13.07 17.33
N ALA A 268 -11.02 13.01 18.23
CA ALA A 268 -11.78 14.18 18.63
C ALA A 268 -10.89 15.28 19.23
N LYS A 269 -9.92 14.91 20.09
CA LYS A 269 -8.94 15.84 20.67
C LYS A 269 -8.13 16.56 19.60
N GLN A 270 -7.55 15.81 18.65
CA GLN A 270 -6.77 16.40 17.56
C GLN A 270 -7.61 17.29 16.65
N LEU A 271 -8.87 16.93 16.39
CA LEU A 271 -9.77 17.75 15.57
C LEU A 271 -10.16 19.05 16.28
N ALA A 272 -10.41 18.99 17.59
CA ALA A 272 -10.66 20.18 18.41
C ALA A 272 -9.46 21.14 18.40
N GLU A 273 -8.25 20.60 18.61
CA GLU A 273 -6.98 21.34 18.56
C GLU A 273 -6.75 21.98 17.19
N LYS A 274 -7.07 21.27 16.11
CA LYS A 274 -6.96 21.79 14.74
C LYS A 274 -7.95 22.93 14.45
N GLU A 275 -9.10 22.95 15.11
CA GLU A 275 -10.04 24.07 15.03
C GLU A 275 -9.61 25.27 15.91
N GLY A 276 -8.52 25.16 16.66
CA GLY A 276 -8.04 26.21 17.57
C GLY A 276 -8.67 26.16 18.96
N GLY A 277 -9.39 25.09 19.29
CA GLY A 277 -9.97 24.85 20.60
C GLY A 277 -9.41 23.60 21.27
N TYR A 278 -10.10 23.11 22.29
CA TYR A 278 -9.80 21.83 22.93
C TYR A 278 -11.10 21.11 23.26
N LEU A 279 -11.02 19.80 23.55
CA LEU A 279 -12.22 19.10 24.01
C LEU A 279 -12.69 19.72 25.32
N ALA A 280 -13.98 20.04 25.40
CA ALA A 280 -14.51 20.86 26.47
C ALA A 280 -14.14 20.36 27.86
N VAL A 281 -13.75 21.31 28.70
CA VAL A 281 -13.40 21.16 30.09
C VAL A 281 -14.50 21.81 30.92
N PHE A 282 -14.87 21.20 32.03
CA PHE A 282 -15.82 21.81 32.95
C PHE A 282 -15.12 22.10 34.27
N GLU A 283 -15.13 23.36 34.67
CA GLU A 283 -14.58 23.79 35.96
C GLU A 283 -15.62 23.68 37.07
N THR A 284 -16.90 23.88 36.72
CA THR A 284 -18.02 23.86 37.68
C THR A 284 -19.15 22.91 37.28
N LEU A 285 -19.84 22.36 38.27
CA LEU A 285 -20.95 21.44 38.04
C LEU A 285 -22.11 22.14 37.29
N GLU A 286 -22.29 23.43 37.55
CA GLU A 286 -23.28 24.28 36.89
C GLU A 286 -23.01 24.37 35.38
N GLU A 287 -21.76 24.66 35.00
CA GLU A 287 -21.29 24.71 33.63
C GLU A 287 -21.54 23.38 32.89
N MET A 288 -21.10 22.27 33.50
CA MET A 288 -21.31 20.93 32.95
C MET A 288 -22.80 20.65 32.70
N ASN A 289 -23.67 21.01 33.66
CA ASN A 289 -25.11 20.79 33.56
C ASN A 289 -25.74 21.66 32.46
N TYR A 290 -25.36 22.93 32.38
CA TYR A 290 -25.86 23.86 31.37
C TYR A 290 -25.47 23.40 29.96
N VAL A 291 -24.18 23.12 29.77
CA VAL A 291 -23.63 22.66 28.50
C VAL A 291 -24.31 21.37 28.08
N THR A 292 -24.40 20.36 28.97
CA THR A 292 -25.04 19.07 28.67
C THR A 292 -26.52 19.23 28.27
N ALA A 293 -27.26 20.13 28.92
CA ALA A 293 -28.66 20.42 28.58
C ALA A 293 -28.83 21.11 27.22
N ALA A 294 -27.81 21.84 26.74
CA ALA A 294 -27.83 22.51 25.44
C ALA A 294 -27.73 21.54 24.25
N SER A 295 -27.44 20.25 24.48
CA SER A 295 -27.44 19.21 23.46
C SER A 295 -28.88 18.86 23.02
N ARG A 296 -29.35 19.42 21.90
CA ARG A 296 -30.74 19.24 21.40
C ARG A 296 -31.07 17.84 20.86
N LYS A 297 -30.13 16.89 20.85
CA LYS A 297 -30.30 15.54 20.26
C LYS A 297 -29.89 14.43 21.23
N LYS A 298 -30.58 13.28 21.18
CA LYS A 298 -30.17 12.03 21.82
C LYS A 298 -28.90 11.51 21.14
N SER A 299 -27.74 12.01 21.56
CA SER A 299 -26.43 11.66 20.98
C SER A 299 -25.36 11.81 22.05
N THR A 300 -24.28 11.03 21.89
CA THR A 300 -23.14 11.03 22.81
C THR A 300 -22.01 11.86 22.24
N TYR A 301 -21.42 12.73 23.05
CA TYR A 301 -20.30 13.60 22.65
C TYR A 301 -19.12 13.43 23.59
N TRP A 302 -17.92 13.29 23.03
CA TRP A 302 -16.68 13.33 23.82
C TRP A 302 -16.47 14.70 24.46
N VAL A 303 -15.96 14.69 25.69
CA VAL A 303 -15.46 15.85 26.43
C VAL A 303 -14.03 15.60 26.89
N GLY A 304 -13.31 16.62 27.31
CA GLY A 304 -11.86 16.59 27.47
C GLY A 304 -11.35 15.90 28.73
N ILE A 305 -12.03 14.90 29.29
CA ILE A 305 -11.59 14.23 30.52
C ILE A 305 -11.17 12.79 30.26
N SER A 306 -10.10 12.36 30.92
CA SER A 306 -9.63 10.96 30.89
C SER A 306 -8.87 10.61 32.16
N ASP A 307 -8.80 9.33 32.52
CA ASP A 307 -7.87 8.83 33.54
C ASP A 307 -6.69 8.08 32.91
N SER A 308 -6.47 8.31 31.61
CA SER A 308 -5.48 7.62 30.78
C SER A 308 -4.04 7.66 31.30
N GLN A 309 -3.71 8.64 32.16
CA GLN A 309 -2.39 8.77 32.79
C GLN A 309 -2.22 7.88 34.03
N LYS A 310 -3.30 7.66 34.78
CA LYS A 310 -3.34 6.85 36.00
C LYS A 310 -4.79 6.48 36.28
N GLU A 311 -5.10 5.19 36.21
CA GLU A 311 -6.41 4.61 36.52
C GLU A 311 -7.07 5.27 37.74
N GLY A 312 -8.32 5.71 37.58
CA GLY A 312 -9.09 6.37 38.62
C GLY A 312 -8.68 7.82 38.93
N ASN A 313 -7.61 8.34 38.32
CA ASN A 313 -7.21 9.74 38.44
C ASN A 313 -7.61 10.54 37.19
N TRP A 314 -8.81 11.10 37.23
CA TRP A 314 -9.42 11.82 36.11
C TRP A 314 -8.86 13.24 35.96
N ILE A 315 -8.26 13.49 34.79
CA ILE A 315 -7.60 14.73 34.43
C ILE A 315 -8.22 15.28 33.15
N TRP A 316 -8.54 16.57 33.15
CA TRP A 316 -8.97 17.32 31.99
C TRP A 316 -7.81 17.56 31.01
N VAL A 317 -8.10 17.79 29.73
CA VAL A 317 -7.08 18.06 28.70
C VAL A 317 -6.23 19.31 28.98
N ASN A 318 -6.72 20.22 29.81
CA ASN A 318 -5.96 21.38 30.31
C ASN A 318 -5.04 21.05 31.51
N GLY A 319 -4.98 19.79 31.95
CA GLY A 319 -4.15 19.32 33.05
C GLY A 319 -4.74 19.47 34.45
N LYS A 320 -5.93 20.08 34.60
CA LYS A 320 -6.60 20.18 35.90
C LYS A 320 -7.25 18.85 36.28
N MET A 321 -7.18 18.47 37.56
CA MET A 321 -7.96 17.34 38.08
C MET A 321 -9.45 17.70 38.09
N ILE A 322 -10.30 16.69 37.95
CA ILE A 322 -11.75 16.87 38.08
C ILE A 322 -12.12 17.37 39.48
N ASN A 323 -13.14 18.23 39.55
CA ASN A 323 -13.70 18.66 40.82
C ASN A 323 -14.39 17.48 41.54
N ASN A 324 -14.15 17.32 42.84
CA ASN A 324 -14.73 16.25 43.65
C ASN A 324 -16.27 16.18 43.57
N ASN A 325 -16.94 17.32 43.42
CA ASN A 325 -18.40 17.37 43.30
C ASN A 325 -18.92 16.83 41.96
N MET A 326 -18.04 16.65 40.97
CA MET A 326 -18.36 16.05 39.67
C MET A 326 -18.00 14.55 39.61
N LEU A 327 -17.19 14.04 40.55
CA LEU A 327 -16.78 12.63 40.56
C LEU A 327 -17.96 11.68 40.57
N GLY A 328 -19.04 12.02 41.27
CA GLY A 328 -20.26 11.19 41.33
C GLY A 328 -21.02 11.08 40.01
N TYR A 329 -20.66 11.87 39.00
CA TYR A 329 -21.18 11.77 37.64
C TYR A 329 -20.30 10.88 36.77
N LEU A 330 -19.04 10.64 37.13
CA LEU A 330 -18.27 9.59 36.48
C LEU A 330 -18.91 8.24 36.83
N GLU A 331 -19.22 7.45 35.81
CA GLU A 331 -19.67 6.07 36.03
C GLU A 331 -18.47 5.26 36.55
N ASN A 332 -18.66 4.48 37.61
CA ASN A 332 -17.61 3.58 38.10
C ASN A 332 -17.22 2.62 36.97
N GLY A 333 -15.96 2.53 36.57
CA GLY A 333 -15.47 1.53 35.60
C GLY A 333 -15.68 0.08 36.11
N ASN A 334 -15.69 -0.91 35.22
CA ASN A 334 -15.82 -2.33 35.60
C ASN A 334 -14.52 -3.13 35.34
N ASP A 335 -13.47 -2.46 34.88
CA ASP A 335 -12.19 -3.04 34.49
C ASP A 335 -11.05 -2.14 34.96
N LEU A 336 -10.36 -2.59 36.02
CA LEU A 336 -9.34 -1.85 36.78
C LEU A 336 -8.00 -1.65 36.05
N ASP A 337 -7.96 -1.75 34.72
CA ASP A 337 -6.71 -1.86 33.94
C ASP A 337 -6.70 -1.07 32.61
N ASN A 338 -7.65 -0.16 32.34
CA ASN A 338 -7.81 0.47 31.01
C ASN A 338 -7.95 2.00 31.06
N ARG A 339 -7.44 2.66 30.01
CA ARG A 339 -7.61 4.11 29.82
C ARG A 339 -9.08 4.45 29.52
N ASP A 340 -9.73 5.17 30.41
CA ASP A 340 -11.10 5.65 30.23
C ASP A 340 -11.16 7.11 29.77
N TYR A 341 -12.24 7.44 29.06
CA TYR A 341 -12.49 8.77 28.48
C TYR A 341 -13.93 9.18 28.76
N GLY A 342 -14.13 10.44 29.15
CA GLY A 342 -15.46 10.93 29.52
C GLY A 342 -16.26 11.42 28.31
N HIS A 343 -17.57 11.20 28.39
CA HIS A 343 -18.54 11.69 27.42
C HIS A 343 -19.76 12.28 28.13
N ILE A 344 -20.62 12.97 27.37
CA ILE A 344 -21.91 13.48 27.84
C ILE A 344 -23.06 12.88 27.03
N MET A 345 -24.17 12.57 27.71
CA MET A 345 -25.45 12.15 27.11
C MET A 345 -26.62 12.83 27.86
N LEU A 346 -27.72 13.09 27.15
CA LEU A 346 -28.89 13.78 27.68
C LEU A 346 -29.44 13.11 28.98
N GLN A 347 -29.79 13.93 29.97
CA GLN A 347 -30.46 13.57 31.25
C GLN A 347 -29.67 12.73 32.28
N ARG A 348 -28.40 12.36 32.03
CA ARG A 348 -27.60 11.58 33.01
C ARG A 348 -26.28 12.22 33.45
N GLY A 349 -25.93 13.40 32.94
CA GLY A 349 -24.72 14.13 33.31
C GLY A 349 -23.46 13.68 32.54
N LEU A 350 -22.28 13.98 33.09
CA LEU A 350 -21.03 13.31 32.72
C LEU A 350 -21.30 11.80 32.81
N MET A 351 -20.84 11.00 31.86
CA MET A 351 -20.87 9.55 31.98
C MET A 351 -19.53 9.03 31.51
N SER A 352 -18.95 8.13 32.29
CA SER A 352 -17.70 7.44 31.98
C SER A 352 -17.90 5.95 31.96
N ARG A 353 -18.63 5.44 30.96
CA ARG A 353 -18.57 4.01 30.68
C ARG A 353 -18.77 3.71 29.20
N HIS A 354 -18.00 2.71 28.79
CA HIS A 354 -18.30 1.77 27.73
C HIS A 354 -19.79 1.41 27.78
N ILE A 355 -20.59 1.96 26.86
CA ILE A 355 -22.01 1.61 26.75
C ILE A 355 -22.08 0.10 26.49
N SER A 356 -22.88 -0.57 27.31
CA SER A 356 -23.17 -2.00 27.30
C SER A 356 -23.41 -2.56 25.90
N GLY A 357 -22.45 -3.36 25.45
CA GLY A 357 -22.43 -4.07 24.18
C GLY A 357 -21.01 -4.54 23.99
N GLY A 358 -20.63 -5.60 24.69
CA GLY A 358 -19.23 -6.02 24.82
C GLY A 358 -18.52 -6.05 23.48
N LEU A 359 -17.33 -5.43 23.42
CA LEU A 359 -16.40 -5.72 22.34
C LEU A 359 -16.17 -7.24 22.33
N PRO A 360 -16.05 -7.90 21.16
CA PRO A 360 -15.85 -9.34 21.10
C PRO A 360 -14.65 -9.74 21.98
N LYS A 361 -14.73 -10.89 22.65
CA LYS A 361 -13.64 -11.40 23.50
C LYS A 361 -12.30 -11.29 22.76
N GLY A 362 -11.34 -10.56 23.33
CA GLY A 362 -10.00 -10.37 22.79
C GLY A 362 -9.72 -9.02 22.11
N TRP A 363 -10.69 -8.11 22.05
CA TRP A 363 -10.48 -6.76 21.50
C TRP A 363 -9.95 -5.78 22.55
N LYS A 364 -8.92 -5.00 22.17
CA LYS A 364 -8.39 -3.82 22.90
C LYS A 364 -8.52 -2.60 21.99
N GLY A 365 -9.34 -1.59 22.34
CA GLY A 365 -9.47 -0.38 21.51
C GLY A 365 -10.51 0.63 22.02
N GLN A 366 -10.42 1.88 21.54
CA GLN A 366 -11.35 2.96 21.87
C GLN A 366 -12.66 2.84 21.07
N MET A 367 -13.82 3.01 21.72
CA MET A 367 -15.10 3.13 21.02
C MET A 367 -15.23 4.49 20.32
N CYS A 368 -16.12 4.60 19.33
CA CYS A 368 -16.52 5.89 18.77
C CYS A 368 -17.88 6.30 19.33
N VAL A 369 -18.06 7.61 19.52
CA VAL A 369 -19.36 8.19 19.89
C VAL A 369 -19.87 9.10 18.77
N SER A 370 -21.06 9.68 18.94
CA SER A 370 -21.74 10.42 17.87
C SER A 370 -21.04 11.73 17.46
N GLY A 371 -20.16 12.26 18.31
CA GLY A 371 -19.52 13.54 18.10
C GLY A 371 -18.57 13.93 19.22
N TYR A 372 -18.18 15.19 19.24
CA TYR A 372 -17.36 15.78 20.30
C TYR A 372 -17.75 17.23 20.54
N LEU A 373 -17.46 17.70 21.75
CA LEU A 373 -17.71 19.07 22.18
C LEU A 373 -16.38 19.81 22.26
N ILE A 374 -16.28 20.92 21.53
CA ILE A 374 -15.10 21.80 21.53
C ILE A 374 -15.39 23.01 22.39
N GLU A 375 -14.41 23.44 23.16
CA GLU A 375 -14.36 24.70 23.89
C GLU A 375 -13.22 25.58 23.36
N PHE A 376 -13.41 26.90 23.38
CA PHE A 376 -12.43 27.90 22.97
C PHE A 376 -12.27 28.97 24.07
N ASP A 377 -11.03 29.37 24.34
CA ASP A 377 -10.67 30.34 25.39
C ASP A 377 -11.03 31.81 25.05
N SER A 378 -11.29 32.18 23.79
CA SER A 378 -11.79 33.51 23.39
C SER A 378 -12.26 33.57 21.91
N ILE A 379 -13.01 34.63 21.57
CA ILE A 379 -13.55 34.93 20.22
C ILE A 379 -12.41 35.43 19.32
N ASP A 380 -11.85 34.57 18.48
CA ASP A 380 -11.24 34.98 17.21
C ASP A 380 -11.63 33.99 16.10
#